data_AF-A0A974BHI6-F1
#
_entry.id   AF-A0A974BHI6-F1
#
_cell.length_a   1.000
_cell.length_b   1.000
_cell.length_c   1.000
_cell.angle_alpha   90.00
_cell.angle_beta   90.00
_cell.angle_gamma   90.00
#
_symmetry.space_group_name_H-M   'P 1'
#
loop_
_entity.id
_entity.type
_entity.pdbx_description
1 polymer ?
#
loop_
_entity_poly.entity_id
_entity_poly.type
_entity_poly.pdbx_seq_one_letter_code
_entity_poly.pdbx_strand_id
1 'polypeptide(L)'
;MSFKLIKPMKLNKGDKVATVSLSWGGAGDDEILWRYEQGKERLQNIFGLEVVEMPHTLKGSEFIYNNPKKRAEDLMMAFSDKSIKGIFSCIGGEESIRMLPYIDFNIIGSNPKVFIGYSDSTTTHLICLKAGLSSFYGASVLNEFAENVRMHDYTVKYVNKTLFSNEPIGKIESPEYWTSERVPWLIENKYTERKMQPNTGYELLQGTGIAQGRLIGGCVEVLEMAKQTSLWPSDDVWKGAVLFLETSEDMPEPTYVEYWLRNYGTQGILNKINGIIWGKPYNNKYYDEYKEVIYKILRELKLNELPVLYNVSFGHTLPMTVIPYGALAEINCEESIFSILESGVI
;
A
#
# COMPACT_ATOMS: atom_id res chain seq x y z
N MET A 1 2.81 -24.87 -9.83
CA MET A 1 1.65 -24.59 -8.94
C MET A 1 1.58 -23.08 -8.78
N SER A 2 0.41 -22.46 -8.94
CA SER A 2 0.29 -21.00 -8.84
C SER A 2 0.58 -20.54 -7.41
N PHE A 3 1.39 -19.49 -7.27
CA PHE A 3 1.65 -18.83 -6.00
C PHE A 3 0.32 -18.34 -5.42
N LYS A 4 -0.13 -18.94 -4.31
CA LYS A 4 -1.39 -18.58 -3.63
C LYS A 4 -1.06 -18.18 -2.20
N LEU A 5 -1.31 -16.91 -1.90
CA LEU A 5 -1.18 -16.37 -0.55
C LEU A 5 -2.39 -16.75 0.32
N ILE A 6 -2.16 -16.91 1.62
CA ILE A 6 -3.20 -17.09 2.62
C ILE A 6 -3.98 -15.78 2.72
N LYS A 7 -5.30 -15.85 2.54
CA LYS A 7 -6.19 -14.72 2.82
C LYS A 7 -6.54 -14.68 4.30
N PRO A 8 -6.46 -13.52 4.96
CA PRO A 8 -6.89 -13.40 6.35
C PRO A 8 -8.42 -13.37 6.46
N MET A 9 -8.93 -13.64 7.67
CA MET A 9 -10.34 -13.47 8.01
C MET A 9 -10.75 -12.00 7.89
N LYS A 10 -12.00 -11.75 7.50
CA LYS A 10 -12.56 -10.40 7.52
C LYS A 10 -12.62 -9.81 8.93
N LEU A 11 -12.50 -8.49 9.02
CA LEU A 11 -12.76 -7.73 10.24
C LEU A 11 -14.27 -7.58 10.46
N ASN A 12 -14.64 -7.49 11.73
CA ASN A 12 -15.99 -7.25 12.21
C ASN A 12 -15.95 -6.15 13.27
N LYS A 13 -17.09 -5.50 13.51
CA LYS A 13 -17.24 -4.59 14.64
C LYS A 13 -16.96 -5.33 15.95
N GLY A 14 -16.16 -4.72 16.83
CA GLY A 14 -15.68 -5.28 18.08
C GLY A 14 -14.33 -6.01 17.96
N ASP A 15 -13.81 -6.23 16.75
CA ASP A 15 -12.50 -6.87 16.60
C ASP A 15 -11.38 -5.96 17.10
N LYS A 16 -10.41 -6.56 17.79
CA LYS A 16 -9.19 -5.87 18.21
C LYS A 16 -8.24 -5.73 17.04
N VAL A 17 -7.71 -4.53 16.85
CA VAL A 17 -6.67 -4.24 15.85
C VAL A 17 -5.47 -3.58 16.51
N ALA A 18 -4.29 -4.01 16.12
CA ALA A 18 -3.03 -3.44 16.59
C ALA A 18 -2.66 -2.22 15.73
N THR A 19 -2.18 -1.15 16.34
CA THR A 19 -1.44 -0.08 15.65
C THR A 19 0.05 -0.25 15.89
N VAL A 20 0.87 -0.04 14.85
CA VAL A 20 2.32 -0.27 14.90
C VAL A 20 3.11 0.81 14.16
N SER A 21 4.26 1.20 14.73
CA SER A 21 5.19 2.16 14.11
C SER A 21 6.43 1.40 13.59
N LEU A 22 6.32 0.88 12.37
CA LEU A 22 7.33 0.00 11.77
C LEU A 22 8.41 0.74 10.95
N SER A 23 8.15 2.01 10.65
CA SER A 23 9.06 2.90 9.95
C SER A 23 9.29 4.15 10.80
N TRP A 24 8.79 5.33 10.41
CA TRP A 24 8.87 6.53 11.23
C TRP A 24 8.01 6.42 12.51
N GLY A 25 8.61 6.73 13.66
CA GLY A 25 7.96 6.64 14.98
C GLY A 25 7.18 7.88 15.41
N GLY A 26 6.91 8.81 14.48
CA GLY A 26 6.32 10.12 14.79
C GLY A 26 4.95 10.07 15.43
N ALA A 27 4.20 8.96 15.33
CA ALA A 27 2.90 8.81 15.98
C ALA A 27 2.94 9.03 17.52
N GLY A 28 4.09 8.76 18.14
CA GLY A 28 4.30 8.97 19.58
C GLY A 28 4.99 10.28 19.95
N ASP A 29 5.30 11.16 18.99
CA ASP A 29 5.87 12.48 19.29
C ASP A 29 4.78 13.41 19.81
N ASP A 30 5.08 14.22 20.84
CA ASP A 30 4.09 15.05 21.55
C ASP A 30 3.29 15.96 20.59
N GLU A 31 3.96 16.56 19.61
CA GLU A 31 3.34 17.43 18.60
C GLU A 31 2.41 16.70 17.62
N ILE A 32 2.57 15.39 17.45
CA ILE A 32 1.88 14.56 16.45
C ILE A 32 0.86 13.62 17.10
N LEU A 33 0.97 13.33 18.40
CA LEU A 33 0.11 12.39 19.12
C LEU A 33 -1.39 12.68 18.93
N TRP A 34 -1.78 13.96 18.85
CA TRP A 34 -3.18 14.34 18.58
C TRP A 34 -3.71 13.78 17.25
N ARG A 35 -2.85 13.69 16.22
CA ARG A 35 -3.18 13.16 14.90
C ARG A 35 -3.36 11.65 14.97
N TYR A 36 -2.51 10.95 15.74
CA TYR A 36 -2.69 9.53 16.03
C TYR A 36 -4.04 9.28 16.72
N GLU A 37 -4.35 10.01 17.79
CA GLU A 37 -5.61 9.87 18.52
C GLU A 37 -6.84 10.11 17.63
N GLN A 38 -6.78 11.09 16.71
CA GLN A 38 -7.85 11.31 15.73
C GLN A 38 -8.03 10.11 14.78
N GLY A 39 -6.94 9.50 14.31
CA GLY A 39 -7.00 8.30 13.46
C GLY A 39 -7.55 7.09 14.22
N LYS A 40 -7.08 6.89 15.45
CA LYS A 40 -7.57 5.87 16.38
C LYS A 40 -9.07 6.01 16.66
N GLU A 41 -9.52 7.23 16.95
CA GLU A 41 -10.94 7.52 17.18
C GLU A 41 -11.80 7.08 15.99
N ARG A 42 -11.33 7.25 14.76
CA ARG A 42 -12.09 6.87 13.56
C ARG A 42 -12.07 5.38 13.26
N LEU A 43 -10.96 4.70 13.53
CA LEU A 43 -10.94 3.23 13.55
C LEU A 43 -12.00 2.68 14.52
N GLN A 44 -12.14 3.31 15.69
CA GLN A 44 -13.15 2.95 16.68
C GLN A 44 -14.58 3.33 16.26
N ASN A 45 -14.82 4.58 15.85
CA ASN A 45 -16.17 5.11 15.67
C ASN A 45 -16.77 4.82 14.29
N ILE A 46 -15.97 4.84 13.21
CA ILE A 46 -16.45 4.59 11.85
C ILE A 46 -16.49 3.10 11.56
N PHE A 47 -15.44 2.37 11.95
CA PHE A 47 -15.30 0.94 11.64
C PHE A 47 -15.70 0.03 12.81
N GLY A 48 -15.92 0.57 14.01
CA GLY A 48 -16.35 -0.19 15.18
C GLY A 48 -15.26 -1.08 15.77
N LEU A 49 -13.99 -0.78 15.56
CA LEU A 49 -12.86 -1.62 16.01
C LEU A 49 -12.43 -1.26 17.44
N GLU A 50 -11.76 -2.18 18.14
CA GLU A 50 -11.03 -1.90 19.38
C GLU A 50 -9.54 -1.73 19.04
N VAL A 51 -9.00 -0.51 19.20
CA VAL A 51 -7.60 -0.23 18.85
C VAL A 51 -6.68 -0.49 20.03
N VAL A 52 -5.61 -1.26 19.79
CA VAL A 52 -4.58 -1.62 20.78
C VAL A 52 -3.21 -1.15 20.28
N GLU A 53 -2.55 -0.28 21.03
CA GLU A 53 -1.14 0.04 20.79
C GLU A 53 -0.26 -1.15 21.15
N MET A 54 0.71 -1.48 20.28
CA MET A 54 1.79 -2.37 20.68
C MET A 54 2.75 -1.63 21.64
N PRO A 55 3.55 -2.36 22.46
CA PRO A 55 4.38 -1.77 23.51
C PRO A 55 5.34 -0.66 23.08
N HIS A 56 5.68 -0.55 21.80
CA HIS A 56 6.61 0.46 21.29
C HIS A 56 5.98 1.43 20.28
N THR A 57 4.71 1.25 19.89
CA THR A 57 4.00 2.05 18.88
C THR A 57 4.14 3.56 19.10
N LEU A 58 4.00 4.03 20.34
CA LEU A 58 3.99 5.46 20.68
C LEU A 58 5.22 5.91 21.47
N LYS A 59 6.39 5.28 21.26
CA LYS A 59 7.63 5.67 21.96
C LYS A 59 8.38 6.87 21.35
N GLY A 60 7.82 7.48 20.31
CA GLY A 60 8.40 8.62 19.61
C GLY A 60 9.44 8.24 18.56
N SER A 61 9.71 9.17 17.66
CA SER A 61 10.53 8.98 16.46
C SER A 61 11.97 8.61 16.78
N GLU A 62 12.60 9.27 17.75
CA GLU A 62 13.99 8.99 18.15
C GLU A 62 14.16 7.56 18.68
N PHE A 63 13.28 7.12 19.60
CA PHE A 63 13.34 5.77 20.14
C PHE A 63 13.16 4.73 19.02
N ILE A 64 12.13 4.91 18.19
CA ILE A 64 11.78 3.94 17.13
C ILE A 64 12.89 3.83 16.08
N TYR A 65 13.47 4.96 15.67
CA TYR A 65 14.60 4.99 14.75
C TYR A 65 15.81 4.21 15.28
N ASN A 66 16.15 4.42 16.56
CA ASN A 66 17.30 3.76 17.19
C ASN A 66 17.07 2.28 17.53
N ASN A 67 15.82 1.79 17.46
CA ASN A 67 15.45 0.45 17.92
C ASN A 67 14.70 -0.38 16.86
N PRO A 68 15.32 -0.74 15.71
CA PRO A 68 14.67 -1.57 14.68
C PRO A 68 14.25 -2.96 15.20
N LYS A 69 14.99 -3.54 16.15
CA LYS A 69 14.60 -4.78 16.82
C LYS A 69 13.27 -4.64 17.57
N LYS A 70 13.04 -3.49 18.21
CA LYS A 70 11.80 -3.22 18.95
C LYS A 70 10.59 -3.05 18.03
N ARG A 71 10.79 -2.45 16.86
CA ARG A 71 9.75 -2.44 15.80
C ARG A 71 9.37 -3.85 15.34
N ALA A 72 10.36 -4.69 15.10
CA ALA A 72 10.12 -6.09 14.74
C ALA A 72 9.44 -6.88 15.87
N GLU A 73 9.83 -6.65 17.14
CA GLU A 73 9.15 -7.23 18.31
C GLU A 73 7.66 -6.85 18.35
N ASP A 74 7.30 -5.58 18.13
CA ASP A 74 5.90 -5.14 18.03
C ASP A 74 5.14 -5.87 16.94
N LEU A 75 5.74 -6.03 15.75
CA LEU A 75 5.13 -6.80 14.66
C LEU A 75 4.93 -8.28 15.05
N MET A 76 5.93 -8.92 15.65
CA MET A 76 5.84 -10.33 16.06
C MET A 76 4.80 -10.54 17.16
N MET A 77 4.70 -9.61 18.13
CA MET A 77 3.68 -9.64 19.18
C MET A 77 2.28 -9.46 18.59
N ALA A 78 2.10 -8.47 17.70
CA ALA A 78 0.82 -8.23 17.04
C ALA A 78 0.35 -9.45 16.23
N PHE A 79 1.26 -10.14 15.53
CA PHE A 79 0.92 -11.39 14.84
C PHE A 79 0.64 -12.54 15.82
N SER A 80 1.46 -12.73 16.85
CA SER A 80 1.32 -13.85 17.80
C SER A 80 0.06 -13.78 18.68
N ASP A 81 -0.42 -12.57 18.98
CA ASP A 81 -1.63 -12.39 19.77
C ASP A 81 -2.89 -12.78 18.98
N LYS A 82 -3.55 -13.86 19.39
CA LYS A 82 -4.76 -14.39 18.74
C LYS A 82 -6.00 -13.50 18.91
N SER A 83 -5.97 -12.58 19.88
CA SER A 83 -7.05 -11.60 20.09
C SER A 83 -7.02 -10.50 19.01
N ILE A 84 -5.84 -10.14 18.51
CA ILE A 84 -5.66 -9.17 17.43
C ILE A 84 -6.06 -9.78 16.08
N LYS A 85 -7.00 -9.14 15.38
CA LYS A 85 -7.56 -9.55 14.08
C LYS A 85 -7.00 -8.75 12.89
N GLY A 86 -6.38 -7.61 13.15
CA GLY A 86 -5.72 -6.80 12.13
C GLY A 86 -4.59 -5.96 12.70
N ILE A 87 -3.67 -5.54 11.84
CA ILE A 87 -2.50 -4.73 12.16
C ILE A 87 -2.49 -3.54 11.19
N PHE A 88 -2.45 -2.33 11.73
CA PHE A 88 -2.56 -1.08 10.99
C PHE A 88 -1.27 -0.29 11.19
N SER A 89 -0.55 -0.03 10.11
CA SER A 89 0.64 0.80 10.15
C SER A 89 0.27 2.24 10.51
N CYS A 90 0.97 2.82 11.48
CA CYS A 90 0.76 4.22 11.85
C CYS A 90 1.07 5.14 10.67
N ILE A 91 2.22 4.91 10.02
CA ILE A 91 2.74 5.71 8.90
C ILE A 91 3.89 4.97 8.19
N GLY A 92 4.28 5.47 7.01
CA GLY A 92 5.54 5.11 6.33
C GLY A 92 6.79 5.76 6.95
N GLY A 93 7.80 6.02 6.13
CA GLY A 93 9.14 6.51 6.50
C GLY A 93 10.15 6.00 5.46
N GLU A 94 11.34 5.56 5.86
CA GLU A 94 12.39 5.20 4.87
C GLU A 94 13.27 4.00 5.27
N GLU A 95 13.08 3.45 6.48
CA GLU A 95 14.06 2.54 7.06
C GLU A 95 13.48 1.28 7.74
N SER A 96 12.24 0.91 7.42
CA SER A 96 11.62 -0.33 7.89
C SER A 96 12.39 -1.60 7.49
N ILE A 97 13.19 -1.55 6.43
CA ILE A 97 14.07 -2.65 5.98
C ILE A 97 15.04 -3.11 7.08
N ARG A 98 15.38 -2.24 8.04
CA ARG A 98 16.23 -2.55 9.19
C ARG A 98 15.61 -3.56 10.16
N MET A 99 14.30 -3.82 10.05
CA MET A 99 13.63 -4.88 10.81
C MET A 99 14.02 -6.29 10.34
N LEU A 100 14.41 -6.46 9.07
CA LEU A 100 14.56 -7.76 8.41
C LEU A 100 15.38 -8.81 9.22
N PRO A 101 16.50 -8.48 9.88
CA PRO A 101 17.26 -9.45 10.67
C PRO A 101 16.53 -10.02 11.90
N TYR A 102 15.43 -9.40 12.32
CA TYR A 102 14.69 -9.72 13.54
C TYR A 102 13.32 -10.35 13.27
N ILE A 103 12.98 -10.58 11.99
CA ILE A 103 11.69 -11.12 11.58
C ILE A 103 11.70 -12.65 11.63
N ASP A 104 10.71 -13.21 12.30
CA ASP A 104 10.37 -14.63 12.19
C ASP A 104 9.15 -14.81 11.26
N PHE A 105 9.42 -15.26 10.03
CA PHE A 105 8.39 -15.49 9.02
C PHE A 105 7.38 -16.58 9.44
N ASN A 106 7.77 -17.53 10.30
CA ASN A 106 6.87 -18.60 10.75
C ASN A 106 5.78 -18.08 11.67
N ILE A 107 6.09 -17.07 12.50
CA ILE A 107 5.10 -16.40 13.34
C ILE A 107 4.02 -15.78 12.45
N ILE A 108 4.40 -15.08 11.38
CA ILE A 108 3.44 -14.46 10.46
C ILE A 108 2.62 -15.53 9.74
N GLY A 109 3.27 -16.53 9.14
CA GLY A 109 2.60 -17.58 8.37
C GLY A 109 1.62 -18.44 9.21
N SER A 110 1.91 -18.61 10.51
CA SER A 110 1.05 -19.36 11.44
C SER A 110 -0.05 -18.52 12.09
N ASN A 111 -0.07 -17.21 11.82
CA ASN A 111 -1.02 -16.26 12.39
C ASN A 111 -1.61 -15.31 11.32
N PRO A 112 -2.23 -15.84 10.25
CA PRO A 112 -2.74 -15.00 9.17
C PRO A 112 -3.81 -14.03 9.70
N LYS A 113 -3.56 -12.73 9.51
CA LYS A 113 -4.47 -11.63 9.87
C LYS A 113 -4.24 -10.44 8.95
N VAL A 114 -5.13 -9.46 8.98
CA VAL A 114 -4.99 -8.25 8.16
C VAL A 114 -3.70 -7.51 8.54
N PHE A 115 -2.91 -7.11 7.56
CA PHE A 115 -1.89 -6.06 7.69
C PHE A 115 -2.14 -5.00 6.62
N ILE A 116 -2.30 -3.73 7.02
CA ILE A 116 -2.54 -2.61 6.10
C ILE A 116 -1.57 -1.44 6.34
N GLY A 117 -1.09 -0.87 5.25
CA GLY A 117 -0.22 0.31 5.18
C GLY A 117 0.19 0.58 3.74
N TYR A 118 0.99 1.61 3.50
CA TYR A 118 1.58 1.90 2.18
C TYR A 118 2.93 2.62 2.34
N SER A 119 3.53 3.05 1.22
CA SER A 119 4.86 3.69 1.19
C SER A 119 5.94 2.73 1.69
N ASP A 120 6.77 3.12 2.66
CA ASP A 120 7.78 2.23 3.26
C ASP A 120 7.20 0.98 3.94
N SER A 121 5.89 0.95 4.23
CA SER A 121 5.21 -0.29 4.62
C SER A 121 5.28 -1.38 3.53
N THR A 122 5.66 -1.05 2.29
CA THR A 122 6.03 -2.00 1.23
C THR A 122 7.00 -3.07 1.73
N THR A 123 7.99 -2.71 2.53
CA THR A 123 8.89 -3.69 3.16
C THR A 123 8.13 -4.72 3.99
N THR A 124 7.17 -4.27 4.81
CA THR A 124 6.35 -5.17 5.65
C THR A 124 5.38 -5.99 4.80
N HIS A 125 4.91 -5.47 3.68
CA HIS A 125 4.15 -6.24 2.70
C HIS A 125 4.98 -7.35 2.08
N LEU A 126 6.25 -7.10 1.72
CA LEU A 126 7.15 -8.15 1.25
C LEU A 126 7.45 -9.18 2.34
N ILE A 127 7.51 -8.76 3.60
CA ILE A 127 7.66 -9.67 4.74
C ILE A 127 6.43 -10.60 4.83
N CYS A 128 5.22 -10.05 4.74
CA CYS A 128 3.98 -10.83 4.72
C CYS A 128 3.94 -11.79 3.52
N LEU A 129 4.28 -11.30 2.33
CA LEU A 129 4.32 -12.09 1.10
C LEU A 129 5.29 -13.27 1.23
N LYS A 130 6.49 -13.03 1.77
CA LYS A 130 7.50 -14.08 2.01
C LYS A 130 7.04 -15.10 3.05
N ALA A 131 6.24 -14.69 4.04
CA ALA A 131 5.57 -15.57 4.98
C ALA A 131 4.33 -16.29 4.40
N GLY A 132 3.99 -16.05 3.14
CA GLY A 132 2.83 -16.65 2.47
C GLY A 132 1.49 -15.99 2.80
N LEU A 133 1.49 -14.78 3.37
CA LEU A 133 0.29 -14.04 3.77
C LEU A 133 -0.05 -12.92 2.76
N SER A 134 -1.33 -12.83 2.39
CA SER A 134 -1.89 -11.69 1.65
C SER A 134 -2.06 -10.51 2.60
N SER A 135 -1.30 -9.44 2.38
CA SER A 135 -1.46 -8.14 3.05
C SER A 135 -2.11 -7.10 2.12
N PHE A 136 -2.37 -5.89 2.64
CA PHE A 136 -3.19 -4.88 1.96
C PHE A 136 -2.43 -3.57 1.79
N TYR A 137 -2.07 -3.20 0.56
CA TYR A 137 -1.52 -1.89 0.26
C TYR A 137 -2.65 -0.85 0.32
N GLY A 138 -2.62 0.04 1.31
CA GLY A 138 -3.76 0.91 1.61
C GLY A 138 -3.54 1.84 2.80
N ALA A 139 -4.63 2.43 3.27
CA ALA A 139 -4.67 3.46 4.31
C ALA A 139 -3.79 3.17 5.55
N SER A 140 -3.12 4.21 6.03
CA SER A 140 -2.35 4.32 7.27
C SER A 140 -3.05 5.20 8.29
N VAL A 141 -2.69 5.06 9.58
CA VAL A 141 -3.38 5.79 10.67
C VAL A 141 -3.27 7.30 10.50
N LEU A 142 -2.07 7.82 10.25
CA LEU A 142 -1.82 9.27 10.28
C LEU A 142 -2.23 10.00 8.98
N ASN A 143 -2.12 9.36 7.82
CA ASN A 143 -2.45 10.01 6.54
C ASN A 143 -3.97 9.93 6.27
N GLU A 144 -4.53 8.72 6.18
CA GLU A 144 -5.90 8.52 5.73
C GLU A 144 -6.91 8.48 6.87
N PHE A 145 -6.68 7.62 7.87
CA PHE A 145 -7.65 7.48 8.97
C PHE A 145 -7.75 8.77 9.75
N ALA A 146 -6.66 9.51 9.93
CA ALA A 146 -6.64 10.79 10.64
C ALA A 146 -6.90 12.03 9.77
N GLU A 147 -7.35 11.93 8.50
CA GLU A 147 -7.62 13.10 7.63
C GLU A 147 -8.37 14.25 8.35
N ASN A 148 -8.09 15.52 8.13
CA ASN A 148 -8.76 16.57 8.92
C ASN A 148 -10.28 16.59 8.70
N VAL A 149 -11.04 17.01 9.72
CA VAL A 149 -12.51 17.10 9.72
C VAL A 149 -13.22 15.73 9.58
N ARG A 150 -13.03 15.03 8.47
CA ARG A 150 -13.65 13.72 8.18
C ARG A 150 -12.77 12.87 7.28
N MET A 151 -12.93 11.54 7.36
CA MET A 151 -12.38 10.66 6.33
C MET A 151 -13.09 10.86 5.00
N HIS A 152 -12.38 10.65 3.90
CA HIS A 152 -13.00 10.60 2.58
C HIS A 152 -13.86 9.34 2.43
N ASP A 153 -15.11 9.51 1.98
CA ASP A 153 -16.06 8.41 1.77
C ASP A 153 -15.52 7.33 0.83
N TYR A 154 -14.71 7.73 -0.17
CA TYR A 154 -14.03 6.80 -1.07
C TYR A 154 -13.12 5.82 -0.30
N THR A 155 -12.24 6.33 0.58
CA THR A 155 -11.36 5.48 1.39
C THR A 155 -12.18 4.58 2.32
N VAL A 156 -13.22 5.13 2.96
CA VAL A 156 -14.13 4.35 3.82
C VAL A 156 -14.81 3.22 3.05
N LYS A 157 -15.29 3.49 1.82
CA LYS A 157 -15.89 2.50 0.91
C LYS A 157 -14.92 1.35 0.64
N TYR A 158 -13.68 1.64 0.22
CA TYR A 158 -12.74 0.57 -0.14
C TYR A 158 -12.13 -0.16 1.05
N VAL A 159 -11.97 0.47 2.21
CA VAL A 159 -11.65 -0.24 3.46
C VAL A 159 -12.76 -1.24 3.80
N ASN A 160 -14.03 -0.83 3.76
CA ASN A 160 -15.16 -1.73 4.02
C ASN A 160 -15.26 -2.87 3.00
N LYS A 161 -15.20 -2.57 1.69
CA LYS A 161 -15.26 -3.59 0.63
C LYS A 161 -14.12 -4.60 0.71
N THR A 162 -12.95 -4.19 1.20
CA THR A 162 -11.74 -5.04 1.16
C THR A 162 -11.50 -5.79 2.45
N LEU A 163 -11.80 -5.19 3.61
CA LEU A 163 -11.47 -5.76 4.93
C LEU A 163 -12.69 -6.26 5.72
N PHE A 164 -13.89 -5.76 5.44
CA PHE A 164 -15.12 -6.09 6.20
C PHE A 164 -16.13 -6.92 5.39
N SER A 165 -15.82 -7.19 4.12
CA SER A 165 -16.65 -7.98 3.21
C SER A 165 -15.83 -9.11 2.61
N ASN A 166 -16.43 -10.30 2.55
CA ASN A 166 -15.87 -11.46 1.85
C ASN A 166 -16.46 -11.64 0.43
N GLU A 167 -17.18 -10.64 -0.06
CA GLU A 167 -17.58 -10.54 -1.47
C GLU A 167 -16.41 -10.08 -2.35
N PRO A 168 -16.44 -10.38 -3.67
CA PRO A 168 -15.49 -9.80 -4.61
C PRO A 168 -15.47 -8.27 -4.52
N ILE A 169 -14.27 -7.68 -4.49
CA ILE A 169 -14.12 -6.22 -4.40
C ILE A 169 -14.69 -5.57 -5.68
N GLY A 170 -14.51 -6.20 -6.84
CA GLY A 170 -15.06 -5.78 -8.12
C GLY A 170 -14.37 -4.54 -8.70
N LYS A 171 -15.11 -3.78 -9.50
CA LYS A 171 -14.63 -2.56 -10.15
C LYS A 171 -14.14 -1.53 -9.12
N ILE A 172 -12.93 -1.02 -9.35
CA ILE A 172 -12.35 0.09 -8.59
C ILE A 172 -12.63 1.38 -9.36
N GLU A 173 -13.66 2.10 -8.94
CA GLU A 173 -13.99 3.42 -9.48
C GLU A 173 -12.88 4.43 -9.21
N SER A 174 -12.66 5.37 -10.13
CA SER A 174 -11.88 6.57 -9.87
C SER A 174 -12.71 7.54 -9.01
N PRO A 175 -12.14 8.17 -7.97
CA PRO A 175 -12.80 9.26 -7.25
C PRO A 175 -12.95 10.47 -8.17
N GLU A 176 -14.00 11.28 -7.95
CA GLU A 176 -14.24 12.52 -8.69
C GLU A 176 -13.23 13.62 -8.35
N TYR A 177 -12.69 13.59 -7.12
CA TYR A 177 -11.74 14.57 -6.62
C TYR A 177 -10.58 13.87 -5.91
N TRP A 178 -9.43 14.53 -5.89
CA TRP A 178 -8.24 14.06 -5.20
C TRP A 178 -7.48 15.24 -4.55
N THR A 179 -6.56 14.94 -3.64
CA THR A 179 -5.65 15.92 -3.05
C THR A 179 -4.33 15.27 -2.63
N SER A 180 -3.29 16.08 -2.65
CA SER A 180 -2.01 15.83 -2.00
C SER A 180 -1.51 17.10 -1.31
N GLU A 181 -2.42 18.04 -1.03
CA GLU A 181 -2.07 19.31 -0.39
C GLU A 181 -1.41 19.06 0.96
N ARG A 182 -0.27 19.72 1.22
CA ARG A 182 0.42 19.62 2.49
C ARG A 182 -0.19 20.61 3.49
N VAL A 183 -0.97 20.09 4.43
CA VAL A 183 -1.40 20.81 5.63
C VAL A 183 -0.58 20.26 6.81
N PRO A 184 0.28 21.07 7.47
CA PRO A 184 1.06 20.61 8.60
C PRO A 184 0.18 20.02 9.70
N TRP A 185 0.62 18.92 10.32
CA TRP A 185 -0.07 18.25 11.43
C TRP A 185 0.11 18.99 12.76
N LEU A 186 -0.21 20.27 12.75
CA LEU A 186 -0.40 21.08 13.95
C LEU A 186 -1.84 20.94 14.42
N ILE A 187 -2.05 20.85 15.73
CA ILE A 187 -3.39 20.63 16.30
C ILE A 187 -4.38 21.76 15.94
N GLU A 188 -3.91 22.99 15.75
CA GLU A 188 -4.72 24.12 15.26
C GLU A 188 -5.31 23.89 13.86
N ASN A 189 -4.66 23.07 13.04
CA ASN A 189 -5.12 22.75 11.69
C ASN A 189 -6.14 21.62 11.64
N LYS A 190 -6.50 20.98 12.76
CA LYS A 190 -7.37 19.78 12.76
C LYS A 190 -8.76 20.00 12.15
N TYR A 191 -9.22 21.26 12.13
CA TYR A 191 -10.49 21.69 11.55
C TYR A 191 -10.37 22.27 10.13
N THR A 192 -9.17 22.26 9.55
CA THR A 192 -8.89 22.73 8.20
C THR A 192 -9.02 21.58 7.21
N GLU A 193 -10.06 21.60 6.38
CA GLU A 193 -10.18 20.69 5.24
C GLU A 193 -9.10 20.98 4.20
N ARG A 194 -8.52 19.93 3.61
CA ARG A 194 -7.58 20.04 2.50
C ARG A 194 -8.31 20.45 1.22
N LYS A 195 -7.66 21.26 0.40
CA LYS A 195 -8.15 21.65 -0.91
C LYS A 195 -8.16 20.43 -1.84
N MET A 196 -9.35 20.12 -2.33
CA MET A 196 -9.58 19.07 -3.32
C MET A 196 -9.42 19.61 -4.75
N GLN A 197 -8.98 18.75 -5.66
CA GLN A 197 -8.82 19.01 -7.09
C GLN A 197 -9.66 18.02 -7.91
N PRO A 198 -10.26 18.42 -9.03
CA PRO A 198 -10.92 17.47 -9.93
C PRO A 198 -9.96 16.37 -10.39
N ASN A 199 -10.46 15.14 -10.48
CA ASN A 199 -9.72 14.00 -10.99
C ASN A 199 -10.12 13.68 -12.43
N THR A 200 -9.16 13.28 -13.26
CA THR A 200 -9.36 13.02 -14.69
C THR A 200 -9.79 11.58 -15.01
N GLY A 201 -9.84 10.70 -14.01
CA GLY A 201 -10.08 9.27 -14.23
C GLY A 201 -8.80 8.50 -14.60
N TYR A 202 -8.94 7.20 -14.80
CA TYR A 202 -7.81 6.36 -15.19
C TYR A 202 -7.46 6.55 -16.66
N GLU A 203 -6.17 6.48 -16.97
CA GLU A 203 -5.64 6.66 -18.32
C GLU A 203 -5.02 5.36 -18.81
N LEU A 204 -5.52 4.79 -19.91
CA LEU A 204 -4.81 3.72 -20.60
C LEU A 204 -3.63 4.33 -21.39
N LEU A 205 -2.41 3.92 -21.06
CA LEU A 205 -1.23 4.34 -21.83
C LEU A 205 -1.04 3.47 -23.07
N GLN A 206 -1.10 2.14 -22.91
CA GLN A 206 -0.94 1.18 -24.00
C GLN A 206 -1.59 -0.16 -23.64
N GLY A 207 -1.69 -1.05 -24.63
CA GLY A 207 -2.29 -2.38 -24.53
C GLY A 207 -3.71 -2.44 -25.09
N THR A 208 -4.19 -3.66 -25.32
CA THR A 208 -5.53 -3.93 -25.87
C THR A 208 -6.17 -5.11 -25.16
N GLY A 209 -7.50 -5.22 -25.25
CA GLY A 209 -8.27 -6.31 -24.66
C GLY A 209 -8.24 -6.31 -23.13
N ILE A 210 -8.24 -7.52 -22.56
CA ILE A 210 -8.32 -7.76 -21.12
C ILE A 210 -7.05 -8.48 -20.65
N ALA A 211 -6.38 -7.91 -19.66
CA ALA A 211 -5.29 -8.56 -18.93
C ALA A 211 -5.73 -8.90 -17.51
N GLN A 212 -5.40 -10.11 -17.08
CA GLN A 212 -5.64 -10.57 -15.71
C GLN A 212 -4.37 -11.09 -15.08
N GLY A 213 -4.22 -10.89 -13.79
CA GLY A 213 -3.06 -11.39 -13.05
C GLY A 213 -3.17 -11.14 -11.55
N ARG A 214 -2.33 -11.84 -10.78
CA ARG A 214 -2.25 -11.62 -9.34
C ARG A 214 -1.46 -10.34 -9.05
N LEU A 215 -1.95 -9.53 -8.13
CA LEU A 215 -1.35 -8.25 -7.77
C LEU A 215 -0.04 -8.41 -7.01
N ILE A 216 1.00 -7.71 -7.44
CA ILE A 216 2.26 -7.55 -6.69
C ILE A 216 2.87 -6.18 -7.00
N GLY A 217 3.52 -5.55 -6.01
CA GLY A 217 4.17 -4.27 -6.21
C GLY A 217 4.27 -3.45 -4.94
N GLY A 218 4.12 -2.13 -5.04
CA GLY A 218 4.21 -1.17 -3.93
C GLY A 218 4.82 0.17 -4.36
N CYS A 219 5.35 0.91 -3.39
CA CYS A 219 6.14 2.12 -3.63
C CYS A 219 7.41 1.75 -4.38
N VAL A 220 7.64 2.34 -5.56
CA VAL A 220 8.73 1.92 -6.46
C VAL A 220 10.09 2.15 -5.82
N GLU A 221 10.25 3.25 -5.08
CA GLU A 221 11.46 3.60 -4.34
C GLU A 221 11.81 2.55 -3.28
N VAL A 222 10.80 2.12 -2.53
CA VAL A 222 10.99 1.17 -1.41
C VAL A 222 11.26 -0.24 -1.94
N LEU A 223 10.68 -0.62 -3.07
CA LEU A 223 10.98 -1.90 -3.71
C LEU A 223 12.47 -2.03 -4.04
N GLU A 224 13.16 -0.94 -4.39
CA GLU A 224 14.60 -0.96 -4.64
C GLU A 224 15.40 -1.39 -3.41
N MET A 225 14.96 -1.01 -2.20
CA MET A 225 15.62 -1.37 -0.94
C MET A 225 15.62 -2.89 -0.69
N ALA A 226 14.66 -3.60 -1.25
CA ALA A 226 14.51 -5.04 -1.08
C ALA A 226 15.21 -5.86 -2.17
N LYS A 227 15.56 -5.27 -3.32
CA LYS A 227 16.20 -5.98 -4.44
C LYS A 227 17.51 -6.65 -4.02
N GLN A 228 17.72 -7.88 -4.46
CA GLN A 228 18.88 -8.73 -4.11
C GLN A 228 19.06 -9.05 -2.62
N THR A 229 18.10 -8.67 -1.76
CA THR A 229 18.05 -9.15 -0.38
C THR A 229 17.30 -10.47 -0.30
N SER A 230 17.35 -11.15 0.85
CA SER A 230 16.53 -12.34 1.08
C SER A 230 15.02 -12.05 1.02
N LEU A 231 14.60 -10.78 1.08
CA LEU A 231 13.21 -10.37 1.06
C LEU A 231 12.64 -10.28 -0.36
N TRP A 232 13.49 -10.19 -1.39
CA TRP A 232 13.02 -10.09 -2.77
C TRP A 232 12.24 -11.35 -3.20
N PRO A 233 11.03 -11.21 -3.78
CA PRO A 233 10.20 -12.34 -4.17
C PRO A 233 10.89 -13.27 -5.18
N SER A 234 10.63 -14.57 -5.05
CA SER A 234 11.07 -15.58 -6.01
C SER A 234 10.45 -15.37 -7.39
N ASP A 235 11.09 -15.91 -8.42
CA ASP A 235 10.70 -15.70 -9.82
C ASP A 235 9.23 -16.04 -10.15
N ASP A 236 8.69 -17.08 -9.51
CA ASP A 236 7.33 -17.57 -9.75
C ASP A 236 6.23 -16.55 -9.39
N VAL A 237 6.52 -15.59 -8.51
CA VAL A 237 5.54 -14.59 -8.08
C VAL A 237 5.23 -13.59 -9.20
N TRP A 238 6.17 -13.37 -10.12
CA TRP A 238 6.03 -12.40 -11.21
C TRP A 238 5.31 -12.96 -12.44
N LYS A 239 5.20 -14.28 -12.57
CA LYS A 239 4.64 -14.96 -13.75
C LYS A 239 3.14 -14.68 -13.87
N GLY A 240 2.75 -13.99 -14.93
CA GLY A 240 1.38 -13.59 -15.22
C GLY A 240 0.80 -12.59 -14.22
N ALA A 241 1.64 -11.88 -13.46
CA ALA A 241 1.19 -10.95 -12.44
C ALA A 241 0.68 -9.63 -13.04
N VAL A 242 -0.12 -8.89 -12.27
CA VAL A 242 -0.36 -7.45 -12.52
C VAL A 242 0.53 -6.68 -11.54
N LEU A 243 1.48 -5.94 -12.08
CA LEU A 243 2.42 -5.14 -11.31
C LEU A 243 1.75 -3.81 -10.93
N PHE A 244 1.75 -3.45 -9.65
CA PHE A 244 1.26 -2.14 -9.20
C PHE A 244 2.39 -1.28 -8.65
N LEU A 245 2.59 -0.09 -9.20
CA LEU A 245 3.67 0.81 -8.80
C LEU A 245 3.12 2.20 -8.51
N GLU A 246 3.73 2.89 -7.58
CA GLU A 246 3.45 4.29 -7.28
C GLU A 246 4.72 4.98 -6.79
N THR A 247 4.74 6.31 -6.83
CA THR A 247 5.87 7.14 -6.39
C THR A 247 5.53 7.92 -5.14
N SER A 248 6.51 8.03 -4.26
CA SER A 248 6.45 8.69 -2.95
C SER A 248 6.31 10.22 -2.99
N GLU A 249 6.22 10.80 -1.80
CA GLU A 249 6.25 12.23 -1.54
C GLU A 249 7.56 12.92 -1.93
N ASP A 250 8.65 12.16 -2.10
CA ASP A 250 9.96 12.68 -2.54
C ASP A 250 9.99 13.05 -4.02
N MET A 251 8.94 12.68 -4.77
CA MET A 251 8.77 13.02 -6.18
C MET A 251 10.01 12.69 -7.02
N PRO A 252 10.41 11.40 -7.10
CA PRO A 252 11.67 11.00 -7.71
C PRO A 252 11.80 11.53 -9.14
N GLU A 253 12.99 12.02 -9.53
CA GLU A 253 13.16 12.49 -10.90
C GLU A 253 12.85 11.36 -11.92
N PRO A 254 12.27 11.67 -13.10
CA PRO A 254 11.92 10.67 -14.12
C PRO A 254 13.10 9.75 -14.50
N THR A 255 14.33 10.25 -14.40
CA THR A 255 15.55 9.48 -14.63
C THR A 255 15.69 8.28 -13.68
N TYR A 256 15.26 8.39 -12.41
CA TYR A 256 15.26 7.26 -11.48
C TYR A 256 14.22 6.22 -11.86
N VAL A 257 13.00 6.66 -12.21
CA VAL A 257 11.94 5.76 -12.71
C VAL A 257 12.42 4.99 -13.94
N GLU A 258 13.16 5.66 -14.83
CA GLU A 258 13.78 5.03 -15.99
C GLU A 258 14.76 3.93 -15.58
N TYR A 259 15.65 4.20 -14.61
CA TYR A 259 16.63 3.23 -14.13
C TYR A 259 15.96 2.02 -13.45
N TRP A 260 14.94 2.26 -12.63
CA TRP A 260 14.23 1.21 -11.92
C TRP A 260 13.47 0.31 -12.89
N LEU A 261 12.72 0.89 -13.84
CA LEU A 261 12.00 0.11 -14.86
C LEU A 261 12.95 -0.69 -15.76
N ARG A 262 14.09 -0.11 -16.16
CA ARG A 262 15.12 -0.85 -16.90
C ARG A 262 15.70 -2.00 -16.07
N ASN A 263 15.85 -1.82 -14.76
CA ASN A 263 16.25 -2.87 -13.84
C ASN A 263 15.18 -3.99 -13.76
N TYR A 264 13.89 -3.67 -13.65
CA TYR A 264 12.80 -4.67 -13.72
C TYR A 264 12.83 -5.43 -15.06
N GLY A 265 13.11 -4.75 -16.17
CA GLY A 265 13.29 -5.37 -17.48
C GLY A 265 14.48 -6.35 -17.51
N THR A 266 15.63 -5.95 -16.95
CA THR A 266 16.85 -6.76 -16.89
C THR A 266 16.71 -7.99 -15.97
N GLN A 267 15.94 -7.87 -14.88
CA GLN A 267 15.55 -9.03 -14.07
C GLN A 267 14.59 -9.99 -14.82
N GLY A 268 14.06 -9.58 -15.97
CA GLY A 268 13.07 -10.32 -16.73
C GLY A 268 11.66 -10.20 -16.17
N ILE A 269 11.42 -9.35 -15.16
CA ILE A 269 10.11 -9.20 -14.51
C ILE A 269 9.10 -8.61 -15.49
N LEU A 270 9.45 -7.53 -16.21
CA LEU A 270 8.53 -6.90 -17.17
C LEU A 270 8.13 -7.85 -18.32
N ASN A 271 8.95 -8.85 -18.63
CA ASN A 271 8.64 -9.87 -19.64
C ASN A 271 7.70 -10.98 -19.14
N LYS A 272 7.43 -11.03 -17.82
CA LYS A 272 6.66 -12.10 -17.17
C LYS A 272 5.27 -11.65 -16.74
N ILE A 273 5.05 -10.35 -16.58
CA ILE A 273 3.79 -9.77 -16.11
C ILE A 273 2.77 -9.64 -17.24
N ASN A 274 1.49 -9.60 -16.89
CA ASN A 274 0.37 -9.42 -17.81
C ASN A 274 -0.10 -7.97 -17.90
N GLY A 275 0.33 -7.09 -16.99
CA GLY A 275 0.00 -5.67 -17.04
C GLY A 275 0.58 -4.87 -15.88
N ILE A 276 0.50 -3.55 -16.00
CA ILE A 276 0.94 -2.59 -14.99
C ILE A 276 -0.24 -1.69 -14.63
N ILE A 277 -0.44 -1.44 -13.33
CA ILE A 277 -1.21 -0.30 -12.85
C ILE A 277 -0.27 0.68 -12.15
N TRP A 278 -0.42 1.97 -12.42
CA TRP A 278 0.43 3.03 -11.86
C TRP A 278 -0.40 4.03 -11.07
N GLY A 279 -0.02 4.24 -9.80
CA GLY A 279 -0.67 5.16 -8.88
C GLY A 279 -0.43 6.62 -9.25
N LYS A 280 -1.38 7.50 -8.95
CA LYS A 280 -1.23 8.95 -9.20
C LYS A 280 0.03 9.50 -8.48
N PRO A 281 0.95 10.18 -9.19
CA PRO A 281 2.10 10.84 -8.56
C PRO A 281 1.71 11.93 -7.56
N TYR A 282 2.47 12.04 -6.46
CA TYR A 282 2.28 13.09 -5.46
C TYR A 282 2.33 14.49 -6.10
N ASN A 283 1.34 15.35 -5.80
CA ASN A 283 1.16 16.68 -6.40
C ASN A 283 1.06 16.72 -7.93
N ASN A 284 0.75 15.59 -8.60
CA ASN A 284 0.88 15.45 -10.05
C ASN A 284 2.28 15.85 -10.57
N LYS A 285 3.31 15.79 -9.72
CA LYS A 285 4.67 16.10 -10.13
C LYS A 285 5.15 15.02 -11.10
N TYR A 286 5.74 15.45 -12.21
CA TYR A 286 6.22 14.58 -13.30
C TYR A 286 5.14 13.70 -13.94
N TYR A 287 3.87 14.11 -13.88
CA TYR A 287 2.74 13.30 -14.31
C TYR A 287 2.89 12.78 -15.74
N ASP A 288 3.28 13.65 -16.69
CA ASP A 288 3.47 13.28 -18.10
C ASP A 288 4.86 12.71 -18.36
N GLU A 289 5.89 13.22 -17.68
CA GLU A 289 7.27 12.75 -17.84
C GLU A 289 7.43 11.29 -17.44
N TYR A 290 6.74 10.82 -16.40
CA TYR A 290 6.72 9.40 -16.06
C TYR A 290 6.03 8.55 -17.14
N LYS A 291 4.98 9.05 -17.81
CA LYS A 291 4.35 8.32 -18.93
C LYS A 291 5.36 8.13 -20.07
N GLU A 292 6.09 9.19 -20.42
CA GLU A 292 7.13 9.12 -21.45
C GLU A 292 8.23 8.12 -21.10
N VAL A 293 8.65 8.07 -19.83
CA VAL A 293 9.61 7.06 -19.35
C VAL A 293 9.04 5.65 -19.46
N ILE A 294 7.79 5.42 -19.04
CA ILE A 294 7.13 4.11 -19.15
C ILE A 294 7.09 3.66 -20.61
N TYR A 295 6.63 4.52 -21.54
CA TYR A 295 6.61 4.22 -22.97
C TYR A 295 8.00 3.89 -23.51
N LYS A 296 9.00 4.70 -23.15
CA LYS A 296 10.38 4.50 -23.59
C LYS A 296 10.89 3.12 -23.18
N ILE A 297 10.78 2.76 -21.90
CA ILE A 297 11.31 1.48 -21.41
C ILE A 297 10.56 0.28 -22.00
N LEU A 298 9.24 0.35 -22.11
CA LEU A 298 8.48 -0.75 -22.72
C LEU A 298 8.81 -0.92 -24.20
N ARG A 299 9.06 0.17 -24.94
CA ARG A 299 9.56 0.10 -26.33
C ARG A 299 10.97 -0.48 -26.42
N GLU A 300 11.89 -0.08 -25.54
CA GLU A 300 13.26 -0.65 -25.47
C GLU A 300 13.21 -2.19 -25.30
N LEU A 301 12.22 -2.69 -24.55
CA LEU A 301 12.03 -4.11 -24.29
C LEU A 301 11.09 -4.83 -25.28
N LYS A 302 10.56 -4.11 -26.30
CA LYS A 302 9.58 -4.63 -27.27
C LYS A 302 8.26 -5.12 -26.61
N LEU A 303 7.85 -4.46 -25.54
CA LEU A 303 6.63 -4.73 -24.77
C LEU A 303 5.51 -3.71 -25.08
N ASN A 304 5.36 -3.33 -26.35
CA ASN A 304 4.39 -2.32 -26.81
C ASN A 304 2.93 -2.69 -26.56
N GLU A 305 2.64 -3.99 -26.43
CA GLU A 305 1.29 -4.51 -26.22
C GLU A 305 0.96 -4.77 -24.76
N LEU A 306 1.92 -4.59 -23.83
CA LEU A 306 1.70 -4.79 -22.40
C LEU A 306 0.68 -3.75 -21.90
N PRO A 307 -0.46 -4.16 -21.31
CA PRO A 307 -1.42 -3.23 -20.74
C PRO A 307 -0.84 -2.39 -19.61
N VAL A 308 -1.04 -1.07 -19.70
CA VAL A 308 -0.65 -0.12 -18.66
C VAL A 308 -1.78 0.84 -18.37
N LEU A 309 -2.33 0.76 -17.16
CA LEU A 309 -3.32 1.70 -16.65
C LEU A 309 -2.65 2.67 -15.68
N TYR A 310 -2.83 3.96 -15.90
CA TYR A 310 -2.20 5.04 -15.16
C TYR A 310 -3.23 5.84 -14.36
N ASN A 311 -2.75 6.63 -13.40
CA ASN A 311 -3.57 7.50 -12.56
C ASN A 311 -4.53 6.76 -11.60
N VAL A 312 -4.21 5.52 -11.26
CA VAL A 312 -5.06 4.73 -10.36
C VAL A 312 -4.97 5.30 -8.94
N SER A 313 -6.08 5.29 -8.20
CA SER A 313 -6.19 5.97 -6.90
C SER A 313 -5.61 5.14 -5.75
N PHE A 314 -4.30 4.91 -5.79
CA PHE A 314 -3.48 4.39 -4.69
C PHE A 314 -2.11 5.10 -4.70
N GLY A 315 -1.37 5.00 -3.59
CA GLY A 315 -0.09 5.71 -3.40
C GLY A 315 -0.26 6.98 -2.57
N HIS A 316 0.57 7.98 -2.80
CA HIS A 316 0.70 9.16 -1.93
C HIS A 316 -0.34 10.27 -2.15
N THR A 317 -1.47 9.95 -2.80
CA THR A 317 -2.58 10.89 -3.00
C THR A 317 -3.85 10.38 -2.34
N LEU A 318 -4.71 11.29 -1.89
CA LEU A 318 -5.98 10.97 -1.27
C LEU A 318 -7.14 11.36 -2.19
N PRO A 319 -8.29 10.67 -2.10
CA PRO A 319 -8.49 9.43 -1.36
C PRO A 319 -7.85 8.21 -2.05
N MET A 320 -7.70 7.10 -1.35
CA MET A 320 -7.06 5.89 -1.88
C MET A 320 -7.92 4.63 -1.75
N THR A 321 -7.73 3.70 -2.67
CA THR A 321 -8.30 2.34 -2.64
C THR A 321 -7.40 1.41 -1.80
N VAL A 322 -7.76 0.13 -1.73
CA VAL A 322 -6.98 -0.90 -1.03
C VAL A 322 -6.66 -2.04 -2.01
N ILE A 323 -5.38 -2.39 -2.14
CA ILE A 323 -4.87 -3.42 -3.06
C ILE A 323 -4.38 -4.63 -2.25
N PRO A 324 -5.09 -5.78 -2.27
CA PRO A 324 -4.62 -7.00 -1.62
C PRO A 324 -3.53 -7.67 -2.45
N TYR A 325 -2.37 -7.93 -1.84
CA TYR A 325 -1.30 -8.69 -2.48
C TYR A 325 -1.78 -10.08 -2.87
N GLY A 326 -1.50 -10.49 -4.10
CA GLY A 326 -1.85 -11.80 -4.63
C GLY A 326 -3.31 -11.96 -5.06
N ALA A 327 -4.19 -10.97 -4.85
CA ALA A 327 -5.55 -11.02 -5.39
C ALA A 327 -5.53 -10.95 -6.92
N LEU A 328 -6.38 -11.73 -7.58
CA LEU A 328 -6.61 -11.69 -9.03
C LEU A 328 -7.28 -10.36 -9.38
N ALA A 329 -6.62 -9.61 -10.24
CA ALA A 329 -7.11 -8.36 -10.78
C ALA A 329 -7.22 -8.40 -12.29
N GLU A 330 -7.93 -7.42 -12.83
CA GLU A 330 -8.21 -7.26 -14.24
C GLU A 330 -7.97 -5.80 -14.66
N ILE A 331 -7.29 -5.63 -15.79
CA ILE A 331 -7.21 -4.38 -16.55
C ILE A 331 -8.00 -4.61 -17.84
N ASN A 332 -9.11 -3.90 -17.99
CA ASN A 332 -9.86 -3.83 -19.24
C ASN A 332 -9.41 -2.56 -19.99
N CYS A 333 -8.68 -2.75 -21.09
CA CYS A 333 -8.11 -1.66 -21.88
C CYS A 333 -9.19 -0.91 -22.68
N GLU A 334 -10.24 -1.58 -23.11
CA GLU A 334 -11.29 -0.96 -23.94
C GLU A 334 -12.08 0.10 -23.16
N GLU A 335 -12.31 -0.16 -21.88
CA GLU A 335 -13.07 0.74 -21.00
C GLU A 335 -12.19 1.50 -20.00
N SER A 336 -10.87 1.29 -20.01
CA SER A 336 -9.92 1.83 -19.01
C SER A 336 -10.34 1.51 -17.56
N ILE A 337 -10.76 0.27 -17.32
CA ILE A 337 -11.26 -0.20 -16.03
C ILE A 337 -10.22 -1.05 -15.31
N PHE A 338 -10.09 -0.83 -14.00
CA PHE A 338 -9.42 -1.73 -13.07
C PHE A 338 -10.44 -2.41 -12.15
N SER A 339 -10.33 -3.74 -12.02
CA SER A 339 -11.18 -4.54 -11.14
C SER A 339 -10.36 -5.53 -10.32
N ILE A 340 -10.80 -5.84 -9.11
CA ILE A 340 -10.25 -6.94 -8.31
C ILE A 340 -11.32 -8.03 -8.23
N LEU A 341 -11.05 -9.16 -8.87
CA LEU A 341 -12.03 -10.21 -9.18
C LEU A 341 -12.28 -11.20 -8.02
N GLU A 342 -11.67 -10.96 -6.87
CA GLU A 342 -11.82 -11.77 -5.68
C GLU A 342 -11.97 -10.90 -4.43
N SER A 343 -12.43 -11.51 -3.33
CA SER A 343 -12.47 -10.84 -2.03
C SER A 343 -11.07 -10.61 -1.47
N GLY A 344 -10.87 -9.55 -0.69
CA GLY A 344 -9.61 -9.34 0.03
C GLY A 344 -9.44 -10.32 1.21
N VAL A 345 -10.55 -10.74 1.80
CA VAL A 345 -10.64 -11.52 3.04
C VAL A 345 -11.63 -12.68 2.89
N ILE A 346 -11.56 -13.66 3.81
CA ILE A 346 -12.48 -14.81 3.87
C ILE A 346 -13.55 -14.65 4.95
#